data_AF-A0A4U7KSE3-F1
#
_entry.id   AF-A0A4U7KSE3-F1
#
_cell.length_a   1.000
_cell.length_b   1.000
_cell.length_c   1.000
_cell.angle_alpha   90.00
_cell.angle_beta   90.00
_cell.angle_gamma   90.00
#
_symmetry.space_group_name_H-M   'P 1'
#
loop_
_entity.id
_entity.type
_entity.pdbx_description
1 polymer ?
#
loop_
_entity_poly.entity_id
_entity_poly.type
_entity_poly.pdbx_seq_one_letter_code
_entity_poly.pdbx_strand_id
1 'polypeptide(L)'
;MPSRNLAGYSTNQAILAPESVILLEKAIRELVTEILPQVIGLSDGFGWLDWELGSSLGRKDGRVYEQLMADAEANPLNHPGSVPGLETIDQVGVYKYGSSNIGKGVPDWYSTEIGPMLKAAAKRSNL
;
A
#
# COMPACT_ATOMS: atom_id res chain seq x y z
N MET A 1 -23.92 -24.58 -3.56
CA MET A 1 -23.15 -25.31 -2.54
C MET A 1 -23.91 -25.19 -1.22
N PRO A 2 -24.41 -26.28 -0.62
CA PRO A 2 -25.16 -26.21 0.63
C PRO A 2 -24.21 -25.80 1.76
N SER A 3 -24.62 -24.78 2.53
CA SER A 3 -23.88 -24.27 3.69
C SER A 3 -23.56 -25.39 4.67
N ARG A 4 -22.28 -25.52 5.04
CA ARG A 4 -21.83 -26.51 6.03
C ARG A 4 -22.30 -26.04 7.42
N ASN A 5 -23.43 -26.56 7.89
CA ASN A 5 -23.89 -26.35 9.27
C ASN A 5 -22.83 -26.90 10.23
N LEU A 6 -22.31 -26.04 11.11
CA LEU A 6 -21.42 -26.44 12.20
C LEU A 6 -22.25 -27.18 13.25
N ALA A 7 -21.70 -28.25 13.83
CA ALA A 7 -22.40 -29.21 14.68
C ALA A 7 -23.39 -28.57 15.68
N GLY A 8 -24.69 -28.68 15.39
CA GLY A 8 -25.77 -28.40 16.35
C GLY A 8 -26.28 -26.96 16.47
N TYR A 9 -25.74 -25.99 15.74
CA TYR A 9 -26.16 -24.57 15.84
C TYR A 9 -27.05 -24.14 14.67
N SER A 10 -28.11 -23.38 14.97
CA SER A 10 -28.98 -22.80 13.95
C SER A 10 -28.29 -21.63 13.23
N THR A 11 -28.58 -21.47 11.94
CA THR A 11 -28.07 -20.34 11.14
C THR A 11 -28.59 -19.04 11.75
N ASN A 12 -27.68 -18.10 12.08
CA ASN A 12 -27.92 -16.83 12.80
C ASN A 12 -27.94 -16.88 14.34
N GLN A 13 -27.49 -17.97 14.96
CA GLN A 13 -27.28 -18.02 16.40
C GLN A 13 -25.82 -17.77 16.77
N ALA A 14 -25.59 -17.01 17.84
CA ALA A 14 -24.24 -16.85 18.39
C ALA A 14 -23.76 -18.21 18.93
N ILE A 15 -22.67 -18.73 18.33
CA ILE A 15 -22.04 -20.01 18.71
C ILE A 15 -21.19 -19.85 19.99
N LEU A 16 -20.76 -18.62 20.29
CA LEU A 16 -19.91 -18.27 21.43
C LEU A 16 -20.73 -17.58 22.53
N ALA A 17 -20.48 -17.97 23.78
CA ALA A 17 -20.98 -17.26 24.95
C ALA A 17 -20.20 -15.94 25.14
N PRO A 18 -20.81 -14.86 25.66
CA PRO A 18 -20.11 -13.59 25.88
C PRO A 18 -18.83 -13.72 26.72
N GLU A 19 -18.84 -14.60 27.70
CA GLU A 19 -17.69 -14.89 28.57
C GLU A 19 -16.54 -15.54 27.78
N SER A 20 -16.87 -16.41 26.81
CA SER A 20 -15.87 -17.06 25.96
C SER A 20 -15.14 -16.07 25.04
N VAL A 21 -15.79 -14.96 24.66
CA VAL A 21 -15.15 -13.89 23.89
C VAL A 21 -14.08 -13.19 24.72
N ILE A 22 -14.38 -12.90 25.99
CA ILE A 22 -13.44 -12.27 26.93
C ILE A 22 -12.23 -13.20 27.17
N LEU A 23 -12.49 -14.50 27.39
CA LEU A 23 -11.43 -15.49 27.57
C LEU A 23 -10.56 -15.65 26.31
N LEU A 24 -11.18 -15.64 25.12
CA LEU A 24 -10.46 -15.70 23.86
C LEU A 24 -9.56 -14.47 23.66
N GLU A 25 -10.06 -13.27 23.94
CA GLU A 25 -9.27 -12.04 23.84
C GLU A 25 -8.07 -12.08 24.80
N LYS A 26 -8.28 -12.56 26.03
CA LYS A 26 -7.20 -12.76 27.00
C LYS A 26 -6.16 -13.75 26.47
N ALA A 27 -6.59 -14.90 25.96
CA ALA A 27 -5.70 -15.91 25.40
C ALA A 27 -4.89 -15.39 24.20
N ILE A 28 -5.50 -14.60 23.32
CA ILE A 28 -4.80 -13.95 22.20
C ILE A 28 -3.71 -13.01 22.71
N ARG A 29 -4.01 -12.18 23.72
CA ARG A 29 -3.03 -11.25 24.30
C ARG A 29 -1.86 -11.98 24.97
N GLU A 30 -2.14 -13.08 25.67
CA GLU A 30 -1.12 -13.94 26.28
C GLU A 30 -0.21 -14.56 25.22
N LEU A 31 -0.78 -15.14 24.16
CA LEU A 31 -0.02 -15.73 23.05
C LEU A 31 0.81 -14.70 22.28
N VAL A 32 0.28 -13.50 22.03
CA VAL A 32 1.05 -12.42 21.40
C VAL A 32 2.26 -12.04 22.26
N THR A 33 2.09 -12.00 23.57
CA THR A 33 3.19 -11.70 24.51
C THR A 33 4.24 -12.82 24.53
N GLU A 34 3.81 -14.08 24.43
CA GLU A 34 4.69 -15.25 24.36
C GLU A 34 5.53 -15.28 23.08
N ILE A 35 4.94 -14.91 21.94
CA ILE A 35 5.62 -14.93 20.63
C ILE A 35 6.56 -13.71 20.46
N LEU A 36 6.25 -12.57 21.08
CA LEU A 36 6.97 -11.29 20.91
C LEU A 36 8.51 -11.39 20.91
N PRO A 37 9.18 -12.07 21.88
CA PRO A 37 10.65 -12.17 21.88
C PRO A 37 11.22 -12.97 20.70
N GLN A 38 10.41 -13.80 20.03
CA GLN A 38 10.82 -14.67 18.93
C GLN A 38 10.47 -14.08 17.55
N VAL A 39 9.68 -13.00 17.48
CA VAL A 39 9.14 -12.45 16.22
C VAL A 39 10.24 -12.15 15.20
N ILE A 40 11.36 -11.57 15.63
CA ILE A 40 12.48 -11.24 14.73
C ILE A 40 13.09 -12.52 14.14
N GLY A 41 13.32 -13.55 14.95
CA GLY A 41 13.83 -14.83 14.47
C GLY A 41 12.85 -15.57 13.55
N LEU A 42 11.55 -15.46 13.83
CA LEU A 42 10.50 -16.02 12.98
C LEU A 42 10.42 -15.31 11.62
N SER A 43 10.57 -13.98 11.59
CA SER A 43 10.66 -13.24 10.33
C SER A 43 11.96 -13.51 9.57
N ASP A 44 13.09 -13.62 10.28
CA ASP A 44 14.40 -13.92 9.68
C ASP A 44 14.45 -15.34 9.08
N GLY A 45 13.64 -16.27 9.60
CA GLY A 45 13.50 -17.63 9.10
C GLY A 45 13.03 -17.75 7.64
N PHE A 46 12.39 -16.70 7.09
CA PHE A 46 12.06 -16.66 5.66
C PHE A 46 13.30 -16.49 4.77
N GLY A 47 14.40 -15.94 5.31
CA GLY A 47 15.68 -15.88 4.61
C GLY A 47 15.76 -14.88 3.45
N TRP A 48 14.90 -13.86 3.42
CA TRP A 48 14.93 -12.82 2.38
C TRP A 48 16.23 -12.01 2.41
N LEU A 49 16.78 -11.75 1.23
CA LEU A 49 17.88 -10.82 1.04
C LEU A 49 17.36 -9.38 0.93
N ASP A 50 18.17 -8.39 1.34
CA ASP A 50 17.76 -6.98 1.32
C ASP A 50 17.30 -6.51 -0.07
N TRP A 51 17.88 -7.06 -1.15
CA TRP A 51 17.47 -6.75 -2.53
C TRP A 51 16.17 -7.44 -2.95
N GLU A 52 15.84 -8.60 -2.38
CA GLU A 52 14.58 -9.31 -2.62
C GLU A 52 13.42 -8.60 -1.90
N LEU A 53 13.69 -8.16 -0.67
CA LEU A 53 12.72 -7.42 0.13
C LEU A 53 12.54 -5.98 -0.37
N GLY A 54 13.60 -5.34 -0.86
CA GLY A 54 13.55 -4.00 -1.44
C GLY A 54 13.04 -2.93 -0.47
N SER A 55 13.30 -3.07 0.83
CA SER A 55 12.75 -2.21 1.88
C SER A 55 13.85 -1.58 2.73
N SER A 56 13.84 -0.24 2.81
CA SER A 56 14.72 0.55 3.66
C SER A 56 14.39 0.37 5.15
N LEU A 57 13.12 0.13 5.50
CA LEU A 57 12.67 -0.13 6.87
C LEU A 57 12.95 -1.57 7.32
N GLY A 58 12.92 -2.52 6.39
CA GLY A 58 13.10 -3.95 6.65
C GLY A 58 14.53 -4.44 6.52
N ARG A 59 15.52 -3.56 6.55
CA ARG A 59 16.93 -3.93 6.36
C ARG A 59 17.43 -4.88 7.45
N LYS A 60 18.18 -5.90 7.04
CA LYS A 60 18.75 -6.90 7.95
C LYS A 60 19.76 -6.32 8.94
N ASP A 61 20.49 -5.27 8.57
CA ASP A 61 21.53 -4.65 9.41
C ASP A 61 20.99 -3.63 10.43
N GLY A 62 19.68 -3.35 10.40
CA GLY A 62 19.04 -2.37 11.29
C GLY A 62 19.41 -0.91 11.03
N ARG A 63 20.22 -0.60 10.01
CA ARG A 63 20.62 0.78 9.65
C ARG A 63 19.56 1.48 8.80
N VAL A 64 18.38 1.59 9.39
CA VAL A 64 17.16 2.05 8.73
C VAL A 64 17.23 3.53 8.40
N TYR A 65 17.69 4.36 9.34
CA TYR A 65 17.65 5.81 9.19
C TYR A 65 18.61 6.31 8.11
N GLU A 66 19.81 5.74 8.07
CA GLU A 66 20.83 6.07 7.07
C GLU A 66 20.37 5.68 5.67
N GLN A 67 19.80 4.48 5.52
CA GLN A 67 19.27 4.06 4.23
C GLN A 67 18.07 4.92 3.81
N LEU A 68 17.13 5.19 4.72
CA LEU A 68 15.95 5.98 4.40
C LEU A 68 16.34 7.41 3.97
N MET A 69 17.35 7.99 4.62
CA MET A 69 17.91 9.27 4.21
C MET A 69 18.56 9.18 2.82
N ALA A 70 19.39 8.17 2.58
CA ALA A 70 20.04 7.97 1.27
C ALA A 70 18.99 7.79 0.14
N ASP A 71 17.93 7.04 0.38
CA ASP A 71 16.85 6.82 -0.58
C ASP A 71 16.03 8.10 -0.83
N ALA A 72 15.82 8.90 0.21
CA ALA A 72 15.19 10.21 0.08
C ALA A 72 16.09 11.17 -0.72
N GLU A 73 17.37 11.27 -0.40
CA GLU A 73 18.33 12.12 -1.11
C GLU A 73 18.46 11.72 -2.58
N ALA A 74 18.47 10.42 -2.89
CA ALA A 74 18.53 9.90 -4.25
C ALA A 74 17.21 10.02 -5.04
N ASN A 75 16.12 10.43 -4.39
CA ASN A 75 14.83 10.57 -5.06
C ASN A 75 14.94 11.67 -6.14
N PRO A 76 14.60 11.37 -7.41
CA PRO A 76 14.66 12.34 -8.50
C PRO A 76 13.98 13.67 -8.17
N LEU A 77 12.86 13.65 -7.44
CA LEU A 77 12.13 14.87 -7.07
C LEU A 77 12.96 15.88 -6.27
N ASN A 78 14.03 15.44 -5.61
CA ASN A 78 14.91 16.28 -4.80
C ASN A 78 16.07 16.88 -5.60
N HIS A 79 16.18 16.55 -6.89
CA HIS A 79 17.23 17.06 -7.78
C HIS A 79 16.62 17.96 -8.87
N PRO A 80 17.03 19.24 -8.98
CA PRO A 80 16.52 20.14 -10.01
C PRO A 80 16.87 19.62 -11.41
N GLY A 81 15.91 19.62 -12.33
CA GLY A 81 16.09 19.21 -13.73
C GLY A 81 16.11 17.70 -13.99
N SER A 82 15.97 16.86 -12.95
CA SER A 82 15.91 15.39 -13.10
C SER A 82 14.55 14.88 -13.62
N VAL A 83 13.50 15.70 -13.47
CA VAL A 83 12.14 15.40 -13.92
C VAL A 83 11.77 16.33 -15.08
N PRO A 84 11.48 15.80 -16.28
CA PRO A 84 11.06 16.61 -17.42
C PRO A 84 9.83 17.46 -17.07
N GLY A 85 9.95 18.78 -17.21
CA GLY A 85 8.88 19.73 -16.89
C GLY A 85 8.82 20.23 -15.44
N LEU A 86 9.78 19.84 -14.59
CA LEU A 86 9.92 20.31 -13.22
C LEU A 86 11.23 21.10 -13.07
N GLU A 87 11.19 22.41 -13.29
CA GLU A 87 12.38 23.27 -13.30
C GLU A 87 12.84 23.70 -11.90
N THR A 88 11.90 23.82 -10.95
CA THR A 88 12.18 24.24 -9.57
C THR A 88 11.46 23.34 -8.56
N ILE A 89 12.05 23.16 -7.37
CA ILE A 89 11.49 22.29 -6.32
C ILE A 89 10.13 22.77 -5.83
N ASP A 90 9.84 24.08 -5.89
CA ASP A 90 8.53 24.66 -5.52
C ASP A 90 7.36 24.16 -6.37
N GLN A 91 7.64 23.49 -7.50
CA GLN A 91 6.65 22.92 -8.40
C GLN A 91 6.26 21.47 -8.03
N VAL A 92 6.93 20.83 -7.05
CA VAL A 92 6.56 19.49 -6.58
C VAL A 92 5.23 19.53 -5.83
N GLY A 93 4.29 18.65 -6.21
CA GLY A 93 3.00 18.50 -5.51
C GLY A 93 1.94 19.57 -5.80
N VAL A 94 2.22 20.58 -6.62
CA VAL A 94 1.23 21.59 -7.04
C VAL A 94 0.45 21.07 -8.26
N TYR A 95 -0.66 20.37 -8.01
CA TYR A 95 -1.57 19.95 -9.08
C TYR A 95 -2.50 21.10 -9.47
N LYS A 96 -2.20 21.79 -10.58
CA LYS A 96 -3.11 22.78 -11.16
C LYS A 96 -4.17 22.06 -12.01
N TYR A 97 -5.40 21.99 -11.52
CA TYR A 97 -6.53 21.43 -12.27
C TYR A 97 -6.69 22.16 -13.61
N GLY A 98 -6.59 21.44 -14.73
CA GLY A 98 -6.65 22.01 -16.09
C GLY A 98 -5.30 22.43 -16.70
N SER A 99 -4.17 22.12 -16.07
CA SER A 99 -2.83 22.25 -16.66
C SER A 99 -2.58 21.20 -17.76
N SER A 100 -1.90 21.57 -18.85
CA SER A 100 -1.44 20.61 -19.88
C SER A 100 -0.28 19.73 -19.42
N ASN A 101 0.38 20.09 -18.30
CA ASN A 101 1.37 19.25 -17.64
C ASN A 101 0.61 18.30 -16.70
N ILE A 102 0.29 17.14 -17.27
CA ILE A 102 -0.46 16.05 -16.63
C ILE A 102 0.51 15.34 -15.68
N GLY A 103 0.17 15.27 -14.39
CA GLY A 103 0.95 14.51 -13.41
C GLY A 103 1.10 13.05 -13.85
N LYS A 104 2.27 12.46 -13.59
CA LYS A 104 2.54 11.04 -13.87
C LYS A 104 1.47 10.18 -13.17
N GLY A 105 0.73 9.40 -13.96
CA GLY A 105 -0.29 8.48 -13.45
C GLY A 105 -1.43 8.19 -14.42
N VAL A 106 -1.60 8.98 -15.48
CA VAL A 106 -2.51 8.62 -16.57
C VAL A 106 -1.78 7.63 -17.49
N PRO A 107 -2.24 6.38 -17.62
CA PRO A 107 -1.64 5.43 -18.56
C PRO A 107 -1.65 6.00 -19.98
N ASP A 108 -0.59 5.76 -20.75
CA ASP A 108 -0.39 6.32 -22.10
C ASP A 108 -1.55 5.98 -23.08
N TRP A 109 -2.24 4.86 -22.85
CA TRP A 109 -3.42 4.47 -23.62
C TRP A 109 -4.67 5.32 -23.29
N TYR A 110 -4.77 5.90 -22.09
CA TYR A 110 -5.90 6.78 -21.76
C TYR A 110 -5.78 8.12 -22.50
N SER A 111 -4.58 8.68 -22.60
CA SER A 111 -4.35 9.93 -23.34
C SER A 111 -4.49 9.72 -24.86
N THR A 112 -4.00 8.58 -25.36
CA THR A 112 -3.99 8.26 -26.79
C THR A 112 -5.34 7.76 -27.30
N GLU A 113 -6.03 6.91 -26.54
CA GLU A 113 -7.23 6.22 -27.04
C GLU A 113 -8.53 6.71 -26.36
N ILE A 114 -8.60 6.61 -25.03
CA ILE A 114 -9.87 6.86 -24.32
C ILE A 114 -10.25 8.34 -24.28
N GLY A 115 -9.30 9.22 -24.02
CA GLY A 115 -9.52 10.66 -23.91
C GLY A 115 -10.16 11.28 -25.15
N PRO A 116 -9.62 11.04 -26.36
CA PRO A 116 -10.23 11.49 -27.62
C PRO A 116 -11.63 10.91 -27.84
N MET A 117 -11.84 9.63 -27.53
CA MET A 117 -13.15 8.97 -27.68
C MET A 117 -14.22 9.61 -26.78
N LEU A 118 -13.90 9.86 -25.50
CA LEU A 118 -14.83 10.50 -24.56
C LEU A 118 -15.17 11.93 -24.99
N LYS A 119 -14.18 12.70 -25.46
CA LYS A 119 -14.40 14.05 -26.00
C LYS A 119 -15.28 14.04 -27.26
N ALA A 120 -15.07 13.07 -28.15
CA ALA A 120 -15.90 12.91 -29.34
C ALA A 120 -17.34 12.49 -28.98
N ALA A 121 -17.51 11.61 -27.99
CA ALA A 121 -18.82 11.20 -27.49
C ALA A 121 -19.58 12.37 -26.85
N ALA A 122 -18.92 13.18 -26.01
CA ALA A 122 -19.50 14.38 -25.41
C ALA A 122 -19.89 15.43 -26.48
N LYS A 123 -19.10 15.55 -27.56
CA LYS A 123 -19.45 16.43 -28.68
C LYS A 123 -20.67 15.92 -29.46
N ARG A 124 -20.85 14.60 -29.56
CA ARG A 124 -22.03 13.96 -30.17
C ARG A 124 -23.28 14.08 -29.30
N SER A 125 -23.14 14.11 -27.98
CA SER A 125 -24.29 14.28 -27.07
C SER A 125 -24.80 15.72 -26.97
N ASN A 126 -24.03 16.69 -27.47
CA ASN A 126 -24.36 18.12 -27.45
C ASN A 126 -24.88 18.63 -28.82
N LEU A 127 -25.38 17.72 -29.65
CA LEU A 127 -26.10 17.96 -30.91
C LEU A 127 -27.55 17.49 -30.76
#